data_AF-R7U0N4-F1
#
_entry.id   AF-R7U0N4-F1
#
_cell.length_a   1.000
_cell.length_b   1.000
_cell.length_c   1.000
_cell.angle_alpha   90.00
_cell.angle_beta   90.00
_cell.angle_gamma   90.00
#
_symmetry.space_group_name_H-M   'P 1'
#
loop_
_entity.id
_entity.type
_entity.pdbx_description
1 polymer ?
#
loop_
_entity_poly.entity_id
_entity_poly.type
_entity_poly.pdbx_seq_one_letter_code
_entity_poly.pdbx_strand_id
1 'polypeptide(L)'
;RPPEVDTSISKFLKDQHPALFLKQEFYNLIDKYPGINIYTDGSKSNDAVACAFTCSTYQIQFGLPAQMSIYTAELIAIEQALIFIETVKDEDQFNICSDSLSSLTALSNCDITHPYLLSILTKQNNLVRKGKLVVFIWCPSHVGILGNEVADRLAKQALVMPVTKLPLPHTDYKSPIRSYVKSLWQNEWDEETDNKLHSIQPVISEWKQGPQIDRRGEIVLARARIGHSHLTHGYLLRREVAPFCIPCQSLLSVKHILIDC
;
A
#
# COMPACT_ATOMS: atom_id res chain seq x y z
N ARG A 1 11.26 -27.19 0.62
CA ARG A 1 9.83 -27.49 0.41
C ARG A 1 9.12 -26.14 0.31
N PRO A 2 8.28 -25.89 -0.71
CA PRO A 2 7.54 -24.62 -0.76
C PRO A 2 6.72 -24.45 0.53
N PRO A 3 6.53 -23.20 1.00
CA PRO A 3 5.70 -22.94 2.16
C PRO A 3 4.25 -23.36 1.88
N GLU A 4 3.60 -23.96 2.88
CA GLU A 4 2.17 -24.26 2.81
C GLU A 4 1.40 -23.00 3.15
N VAL A 5 0.62 -22.48 2.20
CA VAL A 5 -0.11 -21.22 2.34
C VAL A 5 -1.58 -21.46 2.00
N ASP A 6 -2.48 -21.19 2.95
CA ASP A 6 -3.93 -21.24 2.75
C ASP A 6 -4.53 -19.83 2.78
N THR A 7 -4.94 -19.36 1.59
CA THR A 7 -5.67 -18.11 1.39
C THR A 7 -7.13 -18.36 0.96
N SER A 8 -7.66 -19.57 1.16
CA SER A 8 -8.94 -20.01 0.59
C SER A 8 -10.14 -19.14 0.97
N ILE A 9 -10.11 -18.52 2.15
CA ILE A 9 -11.16 -17.60 2.62
C ILE A 9 -11.02 -16.17 2.07
N SER A 10 -9.89 -15.81 1.42
CA SER A 10 -9.71 -14.48 0.82
C SER A 10 -10.63 -14.23 -0.38
N LYS A 11 -11.29 -15.27 -0.89
CA LYS A 11 -12.34 -15.18 -1.92
C LYS A 11 -13.62 -14.51 -1.42
N PHE A 12 -13.85 -14.50 -0.11
CA PHE A 12 -15.01 -13.86 0.49
C PHE A 12 -14.70 -12.38 0.74
N LEU A 13 -15.28 -11.51 -0.08
CA LEU A 13 -15.03 -10.07 -0.01
C LEU A 13 -15.76 -9.44 1.18
N LYS A 14 -15.08 -8.54 1.92
CA LYS A 14 -15.59 -7.91 3.15
C LYS A 14 -16.84 -7.04 2.92
N ASP A 15 -16.98 -6.46 1.73
CA ASP A 15 -18.13 -5.65 1.32
C ASP A 15 -19.36 -6.51 0.96
N GLN A 16 -19.17 -7.80 0.68
CA GLN A 16 -20.23 -8.72 0.26
C GLN A 16 -20.71 -9.65 1.37
N HIS A 17 -19.94 -9.79 2.46
CA HIS A 17 -20.23 -10.75 3.52
C HIS A 17 -20.18 -10.12 4.92
N PRO A 18 -21.10 -10.50 5.84
CA PRO A 18 -21.05 -10.03 7.22
C PRO A 18 -19.77 -10.45 7.96
N ALA A 19 -19.29 -9.60 8.87
CA ALA A 19 -18.10 -9.89 9.69
C ALA A 19 -18.21 -11.22 10.45
N LEU A 20 -19.40 -11.55 10.97
CA LEU A 20 -19.64 -12.81 11.68
C LEU A 20 -19.44 -14.03 10.78
N PHE A 21 -19.83 -13.95 9.50
CA PHE A 21 -19.62 -15.02 8.52
C PHE A 21 -18.12 -15.24 8.27
N LEU A 22 -17.36 -14.16 8.01
CA LEU A 22 -15.91 -14.24 7.80
C LEU A 22 -15.18 -14.80 9.02
N LYS A 23 -15.59 -14.38 10.21
CA LYS A 23 -15.07 -14.91 11.48
C LYS A 23 -15.35 -16.41 11.62
N GLN A 24 -16.56 -16.85 11.30
CA GLN A 24 -16.92 -18.28 11.36
C GLN A 24 -16.13 -19.10 10.34
N GLU A 25 -16.01 -18.63 9.10
CA GLU A 25 -15.23 -19.31 8.06
C GLU A 25 -13.75 -19.40 8.42
N PHE A 26 -13.19 -18.37 9.05
CA PHE A 26 -11.81 -18.42 9.56
C PHE A 26 -11.63 -19.48 10.64
N TYR A 27 -12.55 -19.58 11.62
CA TYR A 27 -12.45 -20.63 12.64
C TYR A 27 -12.67 -22.04 12.05
N ASN A 28 -13.61 -22.20 11.11
CA ASN A 28 -13.78 -23.46 10.38
C ASN A 28 -12.52 -23.86 9.60
N LEU A 29 -11.76 -22.87 9.09
CA LEU A 29 -10.49 -23.11 8.42
C LEU A 29 -9.41 -23.52 9.43
N ILE A 30 -9.24 -22.74 10.50
CA ILE A 30 -8.15 -22.97 11.46
C ILE A 30 -8.34 -24.28 12.23
N ASP A 31 -9.57 -24.74 12.44
CA ASP A 31 -9.88 -26.04 13.06
C ASP A 31 -9.37 -27.24 12.23
N LYS A 32 -9.09 -27.05 10.94
CA LYS A 32 -8.49 -28.08 10.09
C LYS A 32 -6.98 -28.22 10.29
N TYR A 33 -6.35 -27.20 10.88
CA TYR A 33 -4.92 -27.11 11.05
C TYR A 33 -4.55 -27.26 12.53
N PRO A 34 -4.10 -28.45 12.98
CA PRO A 34 -3.66 -28.64 14.35
C PRO A 34 -2.40 -27.81 14.65
N GLY A 35 -2.19 -27.52 15.93
CA GLY A 35 -0.97 -26.85 16.42
C GLY A 35 -1.21 -25.47 17.02
N ILE A 36 -0.11 -24.76 17.27
CA ILE A 36 -0.13 -23.44 17.91
C ILE A 36 -0.49 -22.36 16.88
N ASN A 37 -1.58 -21.64 17.15
CA ASN A 37 -1.97 -20.46 16.38
C ASN A 37 -1.17 -19.23 16.81
N ILE A 38 -0.45 -18.64 15.86
CA ILE A 38 0.34 -17.42 16.02
C ILE A 38 -0.25 -16.37 15.08
N TYR A 39 -0.54 -15.18 15.59
CA TYR A 39 -1.11 -14.08 14.83
C TYR A 39 -0.06 -12.99 14.71
N THR A 40 0.10 -12.42 13.52
CA THR A 40 1.11 -11.42 13.20
C THR A 40 0.45 -10.18 12.61
N ASP A 41 0.99 -9.00 12.92
CA ASP A 41 0.49 -7.74 12.37
C ASP A 41 1.61 -6.69 12.27
N GLY A 42 1.55 -5.88 11.23
CA GLY A 42 2.36 -4.68 11.05
C GLY A 42 1.52 -3.41 11.21
N SER A 43 2.09 -2.38 11.84
CA SER A 43 1.45 -1.08 11.96
C SER A 43 2.33 0.03 11.40
N LYS A 44 1.71 1.00 10.74
CA LYS A 44 2.38 2.17 10.21
C LYS A 44 1.57 3.43 10.45
N SER A 45 2.24 4.46 10.95
CA SER A 45 1.77 5.84 11.02
C SER A 45 2.63 6.73 10.10
N ASN A 46 2.44 8.04 10.14
CA ASN A 46 3.24 8.97 9.33
C ASN A 46 4.74 8.90 9.66
N ASP A 47 5.08 8.76 10.96
CA ASP A 47 6.44 8.91 11.46
C ASP A 47 7.00 7.66 12.15
N ALA A 48 6.19 6.61 12.27
CA ALA A 48 6.58 5.38 12.96
C ALA A 48 6.04 4.14 12.25
N VAL A 49 6.81 3.06 12.35
CA VAL A 49 6.47 1.73 11.86
C VAL A 49 6.72 0.77 13.02
N ALA A 50 5.92 -0.26 13.14
CA ALA A 50 6.06 -1.27 14.17
C ALA A 50 5.48 -2.59 13.68
N CYS A 51 5.79 -3.67 14.38
CA CYS A 51 5.08 -4.92 14.20
C CYS A 51 5.01 -5.72 15.48
N ALA A 52 4.16 -6.73 15.47
CA ALA A 52 3.94 -7.61 16.60
C ALA A 52 3.55 -9.02 16.14
N PHE A 53 3.76 -9.98 17.04
CA PHE A 53 3.04 -11.24 16.96
C PHE A 53 2.57 -11.66 18.35
N THR A 54 1.52 -12.48 18.38
CA THR A 54 0.97 -13.07 19.59
C THR A 54 0.62 -14.54 19.37
N CYS A 55 0.80 -15.34 20.40
CA CYS A 55 0.20 -16.66 20.55
C CYS A 55 -0.37 -16.77 21.97
N SER A 56 -0.96 -17.92 22.32
CA SER A 56 -1.65 -18.11 23.60
C SER A 56 -0.78 -17.83 24.84
N THR A 57 0.53 -18.04 24.74
CA THR A 57 1.47 -17.96 25.88
C THR A 57 2.54 -16.88 25.73
N TYR A 58 2.63 -16.23 24.57
CA TYR A 58 3.76 -15.38 24.24
C TYR A 58 3.37 -14.23 23.32
N GLN A 59 3.94 -13.06 23.57
CA GLN A 59 3.69 -11.83 22.83
C GLN A 59 5.01 -11.11 22.59
N ILE A 60 5.21 -10.64 21.37
CA ILE A 60 6.33 -9.77 21.01
C ILE A 60 5.77 -8.56 20.27
N GLN A 61 6.35 -7.40 20.55
CA GLN A 61 6.11 -6.16 19.84
C GLN A 61 7.38 -5.31 19.84
N PHE A 62 7.67 -4.60 18.75
CA PHE A 62 8.83 -3.70 18.68
C PHE A 62 8.63 -2.61 17.62
N GLY A 63 9.25 -1.45 17.89
CA GLY A 63 9.34 -0.36 16.94
C GLY A 63 10.33 -0.69 15.82
N LEU A 64 10.00 -0.28 14.60
CA LEU A 64 10.78 -0.45 13.38
C LEU A 64 11.26 0.92 12.86
N PRO A 65 12.30 0.96 12.00
CA PRO A 65 12.69 2.19 11.33
C PRO A 65 11.51 2.83 10.58
N ALA A 66 11.28 4.11 10.82
CA ALA A 66 10.13 4.86 10.28
C ALA A 66 10.02 4.83 8.74
N GLN A 67 11.15 4.63 8.06
CA GLN A 67 11.19 4.58 6.60
C GLN A 67 10.70 3.23 6.05
N MET A 68 10.51 2.21 6.89
CA MET A 68 10.01 0.92 6.42
C MET A 68 8.58 1.02 5.87
N SER A 69 8.27 0.17 4.91
CA SER A 69 6.91 0.04 4.39
C SER A 69 6.04 -0.79 5.34
N ILE A 70 4.72 -0.61 5.25
CA ILE A 70 3.77 -1.49 5.95
C ILE A 70 3.99 -2.95 5.54
N TYR A 71 4.27 -3.21 4.26
CA TYR A 71 4.58 -4.53 3.74
C TYR A 71 5.82 -5.15 4.40
N THR A 72 6.88 -4.37 4.62
CA THR A 72 8.07 -4.84 5.31
C THR A 72 7.80 -5.11 6.79
N ALA A 73 6.96 -4.30 7.45
CA ALA A 73 6.54 -4.55 8.83
C ALA A 73 5.82 -5.89 8.99
N GLU A 74 4.88 -6.19 8.09
CA GLU A 74 4.17 -7.48 8.03
C GLU A 74 5.13 -8.67 7.86
N LEU A 75 6.09 -8.56 6.95
CA LEU A 75 7.10 -9.61 6.74
C LEU A 75 7.98 -9.81 7.98
N ILE A 76 8.40 -8.74 8.65
CA ILE A 76 9.19 -8.85 9.89
C ILE A 76 8.37 -9.50 11.00
N ALA A 77 7.07 -9.21 11.11
CA ALA A 77 6.17 -9.86 12.07
C ALA A 77 6.16 -11.39 11.87
N ILE A 78 6.01 -11.83 10.62
CA ILE A 78 6.08 -13.25 10.22
C ILE A 78 7.47 -13.84 10.52
N GLU A 79 8.54 -13.12 10.22
CA GLU A 79 9.89 -13.58 10.50
C GLU A 79 10.12 -13.82 12.00
N GLN A 80 9.63 -12.93 12.86
CA GLN A 80 9.74 -13.09 14.31
C GLN A 80 8.92 -14.26 14.83
N ALA A 81 7.73 -14.52 14.26
CA ALA A 81 6.96 -15.73 14.55
C ALA A 81 7.78 -17.00 14.24
N LEU A 82 8.49 -17.05 13.10
CA LEU A 82 9.36 -18.19 12.77
C LEU A 82 10.55 -18.33 13.72
N ILE A 83 11.14 -17.22 14.16
CA ILE A 83 12.23 -17.24 15.16
C ILE A 83 11.70 -17.80 16.48
N PHE A 84 10.51 -17.39 16.91
CA PHE A 84 9.86 -17.96 18.09
C PHE A 84 9.62 -19.47 17.93
N ILE A 85 9.05 -19.90 16.80
CA ILE A 85 8.81 -21.32 16.51
C ILE A 85 10.09 -22.13 16.66
N GLU A 86 11.24 -21.61 16.22
CA GLU A 86 12.53 -22.30 16.35
C GLU A 86 12.88 -22.64 17.80
N THR A 87 12.47 -21.81 18.76
CA THR A 87 12.74 -21.98 20.21
C THR A 87 11.83 -22.97 20.93
N VAL A 88 10.63 -23.24 20.38
CA VAL A 88 9.65 -24.16 20.98
C VAL A 88 10.17 -25.60 20.91
N LYS A 89 10.06 -26.40 21.97
CA LYS A 89 10.58 -27.79 21.97
C LYS A 89 9.50 -28.86 21.93
N ASP A 90 8.38 -28.60 22.59
CA ASP A 90 7.33 -29.59 22.84
C ASP A 90 6.20 -29.55 21.79
N GLU A 91 6.39 -28.78 20.71
CA GLU A 91 5.44 -28.73 19.60
C GLU A 91 6.12 -28.67 18.24
N ASP A 92 5.48 -29.34 17.28
CA ASP A 92 5.97 -29.48 15.90
C ASP A 92 5.00 -28.90 14.86
N GLN A 93 3.81 -28.45 15.25
CA GLN A 93 2.79 -27.92 14.33
C GLN A 93 2.42 -26.48 14.68
N PHE A 94 2.47 -25.59 13.69
CA PHE A 94 2.28 -24.15 13.88
C PHE A 94 1.51 -23.52 12.73
N ASN A 95 0.62 -22.59 13.07
CA ASN A 95 -0.18 -21.82 12.13
C ASN A 95 0.14 -20.34 12.28
N ILE A 96 0.73 -19.72 11.26
CA ILE A 96 0.99 -18.27 11.22
C ILE A 96 -0.16 -17.59 10.48
N CYS A 97 -0.98 -16.87 11.23
CA CYS A 97 -2.15 -16.14 10.75
C CYS A 97 -1.77 -14.67 10.52
N SER A 98 -1.90 -14.20 9.28
CA SER A 98 -1.64 -12.80 8.88
C SER A 98 -2.78 -12.28 8.02
N ASP A 99 -3.16 -11.02 8.20
CA ASP A 99 -4.15 -10.36 7.35
C ASP A 99 -3.54 -9.74 6.07
N SER A 100 -2.21 -9.69 5.99
CA SER A 100 -1.46 -9.25 4.82
C SER A 100 -1.49 -10.28 3.70
N LEU A 101 -2.53 -10.22 2.86
CA LEU A 101 -2.66 -11.07 1.68
C LEU A 101 -1.48 -10.92 0.71
N SER A 102 -0.87 -9.73 0.63
CA SER A 102 0.32 -9.48 -0.17
C SER A 102 1.52 -10.27 0.33
N SER A 103 1.76 -10.30 1.65
CA SER A 103 2.85 -11.09 2.27
C SER A 103 2.67 -12.58 2.00
N LEU A 104 1.44 -13.09 2.18
CA LEU A 104 1.12 -14.51 1.97
C LEU A 104 1.20 -14.92 0.50
N THR A 105 0.75 -14.06 -0.41
CA THR A 105 0.85 -14.30 -1.86
C THR A 105 2.31 -14.32 -2.31
N ALA A 106 3.14 -13.41 -1.80
CA ALA A 106 4.57 -13.39 -2.11
C ALA A 106 5.30 -14.65 -1.57
N LEU A 107 4.90 -15.14 -0.39
CA LEU A 107 5.39 -16.42 0.15
C LEU A 107 4.99 -17.61 -0.72
N SER A 108 3.73 -17.69 -1.13
CA SER A 108 3.22 -18.75 -2.02
C SER A 108 3.98 -18.78 -3.35
N ASN A 109 4.27 -17.60 -3.90
CA ASN A 109 5.04 -17.45 -5.14
C ASN A 109 6.56 -17.66 -4.97
N CYS A 110 7.05 -17.89 -3.75
CA CYS A 110 8.47 -17.99 -3.43
C CYS A 110 9.29 -16.81 -3.97
N ASP A 111 8.74 -15.58 -3.89
CA ASP A 111 9.44 -14.39 -4.36
C ASP A 111 10.71 -14.14 -3.51
N ILE A 112 11.86 -14.05 -4.18
CA ILE A 112 13.18 -13.87 -3.54
C ILE A 112 13.73 -12.44 -3.69
N THR A 113 12.95 -11.53 -4.28
CA THR A 113 13.39 -10.15 -4.54
C THR A 113 13.46 -9.29 -3.28
N HIS A 114 12.65 -9.61 -2.27
CA HIS A 114 12.63 -8.91 -0.99
C HIS A 114 13.47 -9.65 0.05
N PRO A 115 14.44 -8.99 0.72
CA PRO A 115 15.41 -9.67 1.60
C PRO A 115 14.76 -10.35 2.81
N TYR A 116 13.75 -9.73 3.41
CA TYR A 116 13.00 -10.36 4.52
C TYR A 116 12.19 -11.57 4.05
N LEU A 117 11.69 -11.56 2.81
CA LEU A 117 10.94 -12.68 2.26
C LEU A 117 11.86 -13.89 2.01
N LEU A 118 13.06 -13.64 1.46
CA LEU A 118 14.11 -14.64 1.35
C LEU A 118 14.51 -15.22 2.72
N SER A 119 14.62 -14.37 3.75
CA SER A 119 14.90 -14.82 5.12
C SER A 119 13.80 -15.72 5.66
N ILE A 120 12.52 -15.35 5.49
CA ILE A 120 11.35 -16.14 5.90
C ILE A 120 11.37 -17.51 5.21
N LEU A 121 11.57 -17.56 3.88
CA LEU A 121 11.65 -18.80 3.12
C LEU A 121 12.81 -19.69 3.60
N THR A 122 13.95 -19.09 3.94
CA THR A 122 15.12 -19.82 4.45
C THR A 122 14.85 -20.40 5.85
N LYS A 123 14.28 -19.59 6.75
CA LYS A 123 13.90 -20.02 8.12
C LYS A 123 12.84 -21.11 8.08
N GLN A 124 11.81 -20.95 7.27
CA GLN A 124 10.77 -21.96 7.08
C GLN A 124 11.36 -23.29 6.62
N ASN A 125 12.27 -23.29 5.64
CA ASN A 125 12.94 -24.52 5.20
C ASN A 125 13.79 -25.15 6.31
N ASN A 126 14.45 -24.34 7.14
CA ASN A 126 15.20 -24.85 8.29
C ASN A 126 14.29 -25.45 9.37
N LEU A 127 13.12 -24.87 9.62
CA LEU A 127 12.12 -25.44 10.53
C LEU A 127 11.62 -26.80 10.04
N VAL A 128 11.31 -26.92 8.74
CA VAL A 128 10.91 -28.20 8.14
C VAL A 128 11.99 -29.27 8.31
N ARG A 129 13.27 -28.90 8.14
CA ARG A 129 14.41 -29.83 8.39
C ARG A 129 14.52 -30.28 9.84
N LYS A 130 14.01 -29.49 10.78
CA LYS A 130 13.96 -29.79 12.21
C LYS A 130 12.69 -30.54 12.63
N GLY A 131 11.84 -30.96 11.68
CA GLY A 131 10.59 -31.66 11.96
C GLY A 131 9.38 -30.75 12.21
N LYS A 132 9.56 -29.43 12.15
CA LYS A 132 8.50 -28.46 12.42
C LYS A 132 7.72 -28.10 11.17
N LEU A 133 6.41 -28.29 11.22
CA LEU A 133 5.45 -27.94 10.19
C LEU A 133 4.87 -26.56 10.47
N VAL A 134 4.96 -25.68 9.48
CA VAL A 134 4.42 -24.31 9.54
C VAL A 134 3.49 -24.10 8.37
N VAL A 135 2.24 -23.76 8.68
CA VAL A 135 1.22 -23.35 7.71
C VAL A 135 0.98 -21.86 7.84
N PHE A 136 0.98 -21.13 6.73
CA PHE A 136 0.63 -19.72 6.69
C PHE A 136 -0.83 -19.57 6.27
N ILE A 137 -1.63 -18.89 7.08
CA ILE A 137 -3.09 -18.80 6.89
C ILE A 137 -3.47 -17.33 6.78
N TRP A 138 -4.26 -17.00 5.76
CA TRP A 138 -4.82 -15.65 5.68
C TRP A 138 -5.91 -15.45 6.74
N CYS A 139 -5.84 -14.33 7.46
CA CYS A 139 -6.76 -13.97 8.52
C CYS A 139 -7.51 -12.68 8.13
N PRO A 140 -8.85 -12.65 8.11
CA PRO A 140 -9.56 -11.42 7.81
C PRO A 140 -9.41 -10.42 8.95
N SER A 141 -8.93 -9.21 8.65
CA SER A 141 -8.81 -8.14 9.67
C SER A 141 -10.13 -7.48 10.03
N HIS A 142 -10.20 -6.97 11.26
CA HIS A 142 -11.31 -6.18 11.81
C HIS A 142 -12.68 -6.89 11.78
N VAL A 143 -12.68 -8.21 11.93
CA VAL A 143 -13.90 -9.02 12.08
C VAL A 143 -14.03 -9.63 13.48
N GLY A 144 -13.18 -9.21 14.43
CA GLY A 144 -13.25 -9.66 15.82
C GLY A 144 -12.66 -11.04 16.08
N ILE A 145 -11.66 -11.45 15.29
CA ILE A 145 -10.82 -12.64 15.57
C ILE A 145 -9.83 -12.26 16.67
N LEU A 146 -9.99 -12.83 17.86
CA LEU A 146 -9.29 -12.39 19.07
C LEU A 146 -7.77 -12.28 18.89
N GLY A 147 -7.13 -13.31 18.30
CA GLY A 147 -5.69 -13.30 18.09
C GLY A 147 -5.22 -12.19 17.16
N ASN A 148 -5.97 -11.91 16.09
CA ASN A 148 -5.67 -10.84 15.14
C ASN A 148 -5.84 -9.45 15.76
N GLU A 149 -6.94 -9.23 16.51
CA GLU A 149 -7.18 -7.96 17.21
C GLU A 149 -6.09 -7.70 18.28
N VAL A 150 -5.57 -8.75 18.91
CA VAL A 150 -4.44 -8.64 19.85
C VAL A 150 -3.16 -8.28 19.11
N ALA A 151 -2.85 -8.93 17.98
CA ALA A 151 -1.68 -8.60 17.16
C ALA A 151 -1.71 -7.14 16.68
N ASP A 152 -2.84 -6.70 16.11
CA ASP A 152 -3.07 -5.32 15.66
C ASP A 152 -2.88 -4.30 16.79
N ARG A 153 -3.46 -4.59 17.96
CA ARG A 153 -3.30 -3.73 19.13
C ARG A 153 -1.84 -3.65 19.60
N LEU A 154 -1.11 -4.77 19.63
CA LEU A 154 0.30 -4.80 20.02
C LEU A 154 1.17 -4.04 19.00
N ALA A 155 0.93 -4.22 17.70
CA ALA A 155 1.65 -3.52 16.66
C ALA A 155 1.42 -1.99 16.75
N LYS A 156 0.18 -1.56 17.00
CA LYS A 156 -0.15 -0.15 17.25
C LYS A 156 0.51 0.41 18.51
N GLN A 157 0.56 -0.36 19.59
CA GLN A 157 1.24 0.05 20.82
C GLN A 157 2.75 0.19 20.62
N ALA A 158 3.34 -0.64 19.76
CA ALA A 158 4.77 -0.59 19.48
C ALA A 158 5.20 0.60 18.60
N LEU A 159 4.27 1.38 18.02
CA LEU A 159 4.60 2.60 17.28
C LEU A 159 5.35 3.65 18.12
N VAL A 160 5.15 3.66 19.44
CA VAL A 160 5.83 4.58 20.37
C VAL A 160 7.03 3.96 21.09
N MET A 161 7.38 2.72 20.76
CA MET A 161 8.51 2.02 21.37
C MET A 161 9.85 2.44 20.73
N PRO A 162 10.98 2.23 21.43
CA PRO A 162 12.30 2.43 20.84
C PRO A 162 12.47 1.64 19.55
N VAL A 163 13.04 2.31 18.54
CA VAL A 163 13.29 1.72 17.22
C VAL A 163 14.37 0.65 17.30
N THR A 164 14.03 -0.54 16.80
CA THR A 164 14.98 -1.63 16.61
C THR A 164 15.81 -1.36 15.36
N LYS A 165 17.14 -1.44 15.49
CA LYS A 165 18.05 -1.22 14.36
C LYS A 165 18.03 -2.43 13.42
N LEU A 166 17.30 -2.31 12.32
CA LEU A 166 17.18 -3.33 11.29
C LEU A 166 17.56 -2.77 9.90
N PRO A 167 18.14 -3.60 9.02
CA PRO A 167 18.50 -3.18 7.67
C PRO A 167 17.25 -2.86 6.85
N LEU A 168 17.26 -1.73 6.14
CA LEU A 168 16.15 -1.36 5.28
C LEU A 168 16.29 -2.01 3.90
N PRO A 169 15.22 -2.59 3.35
CA PRO A 169 15.25 -3.11 2.00
C PRO A 169 15.29 -1.95 0.98
N HIS A 170 15.95 -2.16 -0.15
CA HIS A 170 16.07 -1.13 -1.20
C HIS A 170 14.70 -0.65 -1.72
N THR A 171 13.66 -1.50 -1.65
CA THR A 171 12.29 -1.21 -2.06
C THR A 171 11.65 -0.11 -1.22
N ASP A 172 11.99 -0.02 0.06
CA ASP A 172 11.37 0.93 0.99
C ASP A 172 11.84 2.37 0.74
N TYR A 173 13.02 2.55 0.13
CA TYR A 173 13.49 3.87 -0.30
C TYR A 173 12.72 4.42 -1.51
N LYS A 174 12.06 3.56 -2.31
CA LYS A 174 11.39 4.00 -3.54
C LYS A 174 10.25 4.98 -3.27
N SER A 175 9.46 4.75 -2.22
CA SER A 175 8.30 5.59 -1.90
C SER A 175 8.70 6.99 -1.41
N PRO A 176 9.61 7.14 -0.42
CA PRO A 176 10.12 8.45 -0.01
C PRO A 176 10.77 9.22 -1.16
N ILE A 177 11.58 8.55 -1.99
CA ILE A 177 12.22 9.20 -3.15
C ILE A 177 11.17 9.71 -4.14
N ARG A 178 10.17 8.90 -4.48
CA ARG A 178 9.06 9.33 -5.36
C ARG A 178 8.29 10.50 -4.78
N SER A 179 8.03 10.48 -3.47
CA SER A 179 7.36 11.59 -2.78
C SER A 179 8.19 12.88 -2.86
N TYR A 180 9.50 12.78 -2.63
CA TYR A 180 10.42 13.90 -2.69
C TYR A 180 10.53 14.48 -4.11
N VAL A 181 10.70 13.63 -5.12
CA VAL A 181 10.71 14.05 -6.54
C VAL A 181 9.38 14.71 -6.90
N LYS A 182 8.26 14.16 -6.46
CA LYS A 182 6.94 14.76 -6.69
C LYS A 182 6.80 16.13 -6.00
N SER A 183 7.35 16.30 -4.79
CA SER A 183 7.32 17.61 -4.11
C SER A 183 8.20 18.64 -4.81
N LEU A 184 9.37 18.25 -5.34
CA LEU A 184 10.19 19.16 -6.14
C LEU A 184 9.44 19.60 -7.40
N TRP A 185 8.83 18.65 -8.11
CA TRP A 185 8.02 18.96 -9.28
C TRP A 185 6.83 19.86 -8.94
N GLN A 186 6.17 19.62 -7.80
CA GLN A 186 5.08 20.47 -7.33
C GLN A 186 5.55 21.90 -7.03
N ASN A 187 6.72 22.07 -6.40
CA ASN A 187 7.26 23.40 -6.12
C ASN A 187 7.57 24.16 -7.42
N GLU A 188 8.20 23.51 -8.40
CA GLU A 188 8.44 24.11 -9.74
C GLU A 188 7.12 24.47 -10.42
N TRP A 189 6.09 23.65 -10.25
CA TRP A 189 4.77 23.90 -10.82
C TRP A 189 4.02 25.04 -10.14
N ASP A 190 4.19 25.22 -8.83
CA ASP A 190 3.60 26.32 -8.07
C ASP A 190 4.24 27.69 -8.45
N GLU A 191 5.46 27.69 -8.98
CA GLU A 191 6.15 28.88 -9.50
C GLU A 191 5.62 29.33 -10.87
N GLU A 192 4.87 28.49 -11.58
CA GLU A 192 4.32 28.76 -12.91
C GLU A 192 3.06 29.67 -12.84
N THR A 193 3.26 30.95 -12.52
CA THR A 193 2.17 31.93 -12.31
C THR A 193 1.41 32.29 -13.59
N ASP A 194 2.08 32.28 -14.74
CA ASP A 194 1.52 32.66 -16.05
C ASP A 194 1.07 31.46 -16.90
N ASN A 195 1.07 30.25 -16.31
CA ASN A 195 0.72 29.04 -17.01
C ASN A 195 -0.79 28.78 -16.97
N LYS A 196 -1.41 28.73 -18.15
CA LYS A 196 -2.86 28.51 -18.30
C LYS A 196 -3.32 27.22 -17.64
N LEU A 197 -2.50 26.16 -17.71
CA LEU A 197 -2.84 24.87 -17.13
C LEU A 197 -2.70 24.87 -15.60
N HIS A 198 -1.74 25.61 -15.03
CA HIS A 198 -1.57 25.74 -13.58
C HIS A 198 -2.84 26.33 -12.92
N SER A 199 -3.45 27.34 -13.54
CA SER A 199 -4.72 27.91 -13.05
C SER A 199 -5.89 26.92 -12.98
N ILE A 200 -5.84 25.83 -13.76
CA ILE A 200 -6.89 24.80 -13.83
C ILE A 200 -6.52 23.58 -12.98
N GLN A 201 -5.23 23.26 -12.90
CA GLN A 201 -4.70 22.11 -12.17
C GLN A 201 -3.46 22.54 -11.37
N PRO A 202 -3.66 23.21 -10.23
CA PRO A 202 -2.55 23.69 -9.40
C PRO A 202 -1.80 22.54 -8.72
N VAL A 203 -2.48 21.43 -8.43
CA VAL A 203 -1.83 20.25 -7.84
C VAL A 203 -1.50 19.22 -8.91
N ILE A 204 -0.25 18.75 -8.91
CA ILE A 204 0.22 17.71 -9.82
C ILE A 204 -0.44 16.38 -9.47
N SER A 205 -1.30 15.95 -10.38
CA SER A 205 -2.00 14.69 -10.31
C SER A 205 -2.30 14.17 -11.71
N GLU A 206 -2.64 12.89 -11.79
CA GLU A 206 -3.25 12.35 -13.00
C GLU A 206 -4.53 13.11 -13.33
N TRP A 207 -4.68 13.48 -14.60
CA TRP A 207 -5.93 14.03 -15.09
C TRP A 207 -6.93 12.89 -15.28
N LYS A 208 -7.79 12.67 -14.27
CA LYS A 208 -8.87 11.70 -14.35
C LYS A 208 -10.04 12.30 -15.12
N GLN A 209 -10.27 11.79 -16.32
CA GLN A 209 -11.45 12.15 -17.11
C GLN A 209 -12.69 11.45 -16.54
N GLY A 210 -13.86 12.09 -16.69
CA GLY A 210 -15.12 11.45 -16.34
C GLY A 210 -15.38 10.22 -17.22
N PRO A 211 -16.10 9.20 -16.72
CA PRO A 211 -16.58 8.14 -17.59
C PRO A 211 -17.43 8.79 -18.70
N GLN A 212 -17.28 8.37 -19.96
CA GLN A 212 -18.02 8.80 -21.16
C GLN A 212 -17.38 9.86 -22.10
N ILE A 213 -16.08 10.17 -22.00
CA ILE A 213 -15.42 11.02 -23.01
C ILE A 213 -14.74 10.13 -24.07
N ASP A 214 -15.04 10.38 -25.35
CA ASP A 214 -14.34 9.73 -26.46
C ASP A 214 -12.99 10.41 -26.74
N ARG A 215 -12.08 9.73 -27.46
CA ARG A 215 -10.74 10.27 -27.78
C ARG A 215 -10.78 11.68 -28.38
N ARG A 216 -11.81 12.00 -29.16
CA ARG A 216 -11.97 13.34 -29.74
C ARG A 216 -12.27 14.38 -28.66
N GLY A 217 -13.18 14.09 -27.74
CA GLY A 217 -13.46 14.92 -26.58
C GLY A 217 -12.24 15.13 -25.70
N GLU A 218 -11.41 14.10 -25.50
CA GLU A 218 -10.16 14.22 -24.72
C GLU A 218 -9.21 15.25 -25.33
N ILE A 219 -9.03 15.19 -26.65
CA ILE A 219 -8.15 16.12 -27.39
C ILE A 219 -8.69 17.55 -27.28
N VAL A 220 -10.00 17.73 -27.42
CA VAL A 220 -10.66 19.04 -27.31
C VAL A 220 -10.45 19.61 -25.91
N LEU A 221 -10.70 18.82 -24.86
CA LEU A 221 -10.53 19.25 -23.47
C LEU A 221 -9.06 19.54 -23.14
N ALA A 222 -8.13 18.66 -23.53
CA ALA A 222 -6.70 18.89 -23.31
C ALA A 222 -6.26 20.21 -23.93
N ARG A 223 -6.62 20.46 -25.19
CA ARG A 223 -6.32 21.72 -25.90
C ARG A 223 -6.97 22.93 -25.22
N ALA A 224 -8.25 22.83 -24.85
CA ALA A 224 -8.94 23.91 -24.15
C ALA A 224 -8.24 24.29 -22.83
N ARG A 225 -7.77 23.30 -22.07
CA ARG A 225 -7.07 23.51 -20.78
C ARG A 225 -5.74 24.23 -20.92
N ILE A 226 -4.95 23.89 -21.95
CA ILE A 226 -3.73 24.65 -22.27
C ILE A 226 -4.03 25.95 -23.04
N GLY A 227 -5.31 26.27 -23.24
CA GLY A 227 -5.79 27.47 -23.91
C GLY A 227 -5.64 27.46 -25.43
N HIS A 228 -5.40 26.30 -26.05
CA HIS A 228 -5.23 26.14 -27.50
C HIS A 228 -6.56 25.99 -28.23
N SER A 229 -6.96 27.02 -28.97
CA SER A 229 -8.04 26.96 -29.96
C SER A 229 -7.65 27.74 -31.22
N HIS A 230 -8.41 27.55 -32.32
CA HIS A 230 -8.17 28.32 -33.55
C HIS A 230 -8.24 29.84 -33.29
N LEU A 231 -9.23 30.27 -32.49
CA LEU A 231 -9.46 31.68 -32.17
C LEU A 231 -8.40 32.28 -31.24
N THR A 232 -7.80 31.48 -30.37
CA THR A 232 -6.91 31.98 -29.30
C THR A 232 -5.43 31.75 -29.56
N HIS A 233 -5.07 30.85 -30.48
CA HIS A 233 -3.66 30.53 -30.83
C HIS A 233 -3.35 30.65 -32.33
N GLY A 234 -4.35 30.81 -33.20
CA GLY A 234 -4.12 30.92 -34.65
C GLY A 234 -3.20 32.08 -35.05
N TYR A 235 -3.25 33.19 -34.31
CA TYR A 235 -2.41 34.36 -34.56
C TYR A 235 -0.91 34.08 -34.40
N LEU A 236 -0.51 33.17 -33.49
CA LEU A 236 0.89 32.80 -33.29
C LEU A 236 1.48 32.10 -34.51
N LEU A 237 0.71 31.20 -35.12
CA LEU A 237 1.12 30.48 -36.33
C LEU A 237 1.21 31.41 -37.55
N ARG A 238 0.35 32.43 -37.60
CA ARG A 238 0.32 33.43 -38.68
C ARG A 238 1.19 34.66 -38.42
N ARG A 239 1.81 34.76 -37.24
CA ARG A 239 2.57 35.93 -36.77
C ARG A 239 1.76 37.23 -36.82
N GLU A 240 0.47 37.14 -36.50
CA GLU A 240 -0.46 38.26 -36.42
C GLU A 240 -0.50 38.83 -34.99
N VAL A 241 -1.25 39.91 -34.78
CA VAL A 241 -1.49 40.48 -33.45
C VAL A 241 -2.45 39.58 -32.65
N ALA A 242 -2.24 39.48 -31.35
CA ALA A 242 -3.12 38.72 -30.46
C ALA A 242 -4.56 39.28 -30.53
N PRO A 243 -5.58 38.41 -30.68
CA PRO A 243 -6.97 38.85 -30.79
C PRO A 243 -7.49 39.37 -29.45
N PHE A 244 -8.34 40.40 -29.52
CA PHE A 244 -9.04 40.97 -28.38
C PHE A 244 -10.54 40.69 -28.47
N CYS A 245 -11.18 40.58 -27.31
CA CYS A 245 -12.63 40.56 -27.21
C CYS A 245 -13.17 41.99 -27.36
N ILE A 246 -14.05 42.22 -28.33
CA ILE A 246 -14.56 43.57 -28.65
C ILE A 246 -15.42 44.15 -27.50
N PRO A 247 -16.39 43.40 -26.93
CA PRO A 247 -17.18 43.91 -25.79
C PRO A 247 -16.34 44.20 -24.55
N CYS A 248 -15.40 43.31 -24.23
CA CYS A 248 -14.68 43.31 -22.94
C CYS A 248 -13.34 44.07 -22.98
N GLN A 249 -12.88 44.42 -24.19
CA GLN A 249 -11.58 45.08 -24.44
C GLN A 249 -10.38 44.35 -23.79
N SER A 250 -10.47 43.04 -23.61
CA SER A 250 -9.44 42.18 -23.02
C SER A 250 -8.87 41.19 -24.04
N LEU A 251 -7.70 40.62 -23.75
CA LEU A 251 -7.10 39.58 -24.59
C LEU A 251 -8.03 38.35 -24.68
N LEU A 252 -8.26 37.87 -25.90
CA LEU A 252 -9.11 36.71 -26.13
C LEU A 252 -8.38 35.42 -25.72
N SER A 253 -8.86 34.80 -24.64
CA SER A 253 -8.36 33.50 -24.16
C SER A 253 -9.48 32.48 -24.07
N VAL A 254 -9.15 31.19 -23.98
CA VAL A 254 -10.17 30.13 -23.80
C VAL A 254 -10.91 30.33 -22.47
N LYS A 255 -10.20 30.73 -21.40
CA LYS A 255 -10.80 31.10 -20.12
C LYS A 255 -11.79 32.24 -20.29
N HIS A 256 -11.40 33.30 -20.99
CA HIS A 256 -12.29 34.44 -21.24
C HIS A 256 -13.55 34.00 -21.99
N ILE A 257 -13.41 33.26 -23.10
CA ILE A 257 -14.55 32.77 -23.89
C ILE A 257 -15.52 31.91 -23.07
N LEU A 258 -15.01 31.07 -22.17
CA LEU A 258 -15.83 30.09 -21.44
C LEU A 258 -16.32 30.57 -20.07
N ILE A 259 -15.63 31.53 -19.44
CA ILE A 259 -15.83 31.88 -18.03
C ILE A 259 -16.00 33.40 -17.83
N ASP A 260 -15.16 34.23 -18.45
CA ASP A 260 -15.04 35.65 -18.08
C ASP A 260 -15.73 36.66 -19.04
N CYS A 261 -16.16 36.24 -20.24
CA CYS A 261 -16.66 37.13 -21.30
C CYS A 261 -18.09 37.65 -21.08
#